data_AF-A0A6C0IS29-F1
#
_entry.id   AF-A0A6C0IS29-F1
#
_cell.length_a   1.000
_cell.length_b   1.000
_cell.length_c   1.000
_cell.angle_alpha   90.00
_cell.angle_beta   90.00
_cell.angle_gamma   90.00
#
_symmetry.space_group_name_H-M   'P 1'
#
loop_
_entity.id
_entity.type
_entity.pdbx_description
1 polymer ?
#
loop_
_entity_poly.entity_id
_entity_poly.type
_entity_poly.pdbx_seq_one_letter_code
_entity_poly.pdbx_strand_id
1 'polypeptide(L)'
;MSDDDSADEDSILTTSTMGYQYNNHANIHSLASNSDTSSTTSSSDGSRIIALTSLSDREYESEDSDDSIDLENWDNYEDDDSILNEIYQKDMNHLDSDKNDGQYYVGIYKHIPKSGNFLYVNSITGSLFTKYDSDKVLEYLRCYSIMLSRCSKIEIMQLYIRKDVYYVVVKTYWIRLIQRHWRKQYQKYVDRQHKKMLPQNMRYREIHGKYPKELNYLPKIQGLLSHYKQESLI
;
A
#
# COMPACT_ATOMS: atom_id res chain seq x y z
N MET A 1 -60.38 -14.86 -42.96
CA MET A 1 -59.89 -15.19 -41.60
C MET A 1 -59.14 -16.51 -41.73
N SER A 2 -57.98 -16.62 -41.09
CA SER A 2 -56.96 -17.69 -41.19
C SER A 2 -55.89 -17.49 -42.29
N ASP A 3 -54.78 -16.85 -41.91
CA ASP A 3 -53.40 -17.37 -41.80
C ASP A 3 -52.89 -18.33 -42.90
N ASP A 4 -51.73 -18.05 -43.54
CA ASP A 4 -50.38 -18.37 -43.03
C ASP A 4 -49.25 -18.23 -44.10
N ASP A 5 -48.13 -17.68 -43.62
CA ASP A 5 -46.68 -17.70 -43.91
C ASP A 5 -45.94 -17.91 -45.26
N SER A 6 -44.78 -17.21 -45.30
CA SER A 6 -43.42 -17.49 -45.85
C SER A 6 -42.87 -16.31 -46.68
N ALA A 7 -42.08 -15.37 -46.14
CA ALA A 7 -40.74 -15.38 -45.52
C ALA A 7 -39.57 -15.33 -46.53
N ASP A 8 -38.98 -14.14 -46.70
CA ASP A 8 -37.61 -13.90 -47.17
C ASP A 8 -37.02 -12.74 -46.36
N GLU A 9 -36.08 -13.06 -45.46
CA GLU A 9 -35.30 -12.13 -44.63
C GLU A 9 -33.83 -12.25 -45.06
N ASP A 10 -33.30 -11.21 -45.72
CA ASP A 10 -31.88 -11.08 -46.03
C ASP A 10 -31.17 -10.21 -44.99
N SER A 11 -30.20 -10.84 -44.34
CA SER A 11 -29.41 -10.34 -43.21
C SER A 11 -28.39 -9.27 -43.60
N ILE A 12 -28.38 -8.13 -42.89
CA ILE A 12 -27.28 -7.16 -42.92
C ILE A 12 -26.42 -7.34 -41.66
N LEU A 13 -25.21 -7.86 -41.88
CA LEU A 13 -24.12 -7.97 -40.89
C LEU A 13 -23.62 -6.58 -40.48
N THR A 14 -23.83 -6.20 -39.22
CA THR A 14 -23.16 -5.05 -38.60
C THR A 14 -21.88 -5.52 -37.92
N THR A 15 -20.73 -5.08 -38.44
CA THR A 15 -19.41 -5.31 -37.85
C THR A 15 -19.18 -4.34 -36.70
N SER A 16 -19.22 -4.85 -35.46
CA SER A 16 -18.84 -4.10 -34.27
C SER A 16 -17.31 -3.99 -34.20
N THR A 17 -16.77 -2.82 -34.55
CA THR A 17 -15.36 -2.49 -34.37
C THR A 17 -15.14 -2.02 -32.93
N MET A 18 -14.58 -2.88 -32.08
CA MET A 18 -14.11 -2.52 -30.74
C MET A 18 -12.86 -1.63 -30.85
N GLY A 19 -13.06 -0.31 -30.78
CA GLY A 19 -11.98 0.67 -30.69
C GLY A 19 -11.46 0.79 -29.25
N TYR A 20 -10.23 0.35 -29.02
CA TYR A 20 -9.50 0.69 -27.79
C TYR A 20 -8.99 2.13 -27.91
N GLN A 21 -9.62 3.06 -27.19
CA GLN A 21 -9.05 4.40 -26.97
C GLN A 21 -7.80 4.27 -26.10
N TYR A 22 -6.64 4.51 -26.70
CA TYR A 22 -5.40 4.77 -25.97
C TYR A 22 -5.42 6.22 -25.47
N ASN A 23 -5.52 6.41 -24.15
CA ASN A 23 -5.19 7.67 -23.51
C ASN A 23 -3.67 7.85 -23.55
N ASN A 24 -3.23 8.73 -24.46
CA ASN A 24 -1.84 9.12 -24.63
C ASN A 24 -1.58 10.31 -23.70
N HIS A 25 -1.06 10.07 -22.49
CA HIS A 25 -0.59 11.16 -21.64
C HIS A 25 0.87 11.45 -22.00
N ALA A 26 1.09 12.65 -22.52
CA ALA A 26 2.37 13.14 -22.98
C ALA A 26 3.41 13.10 -21.85
N ASN A 27 4.54 12.47 -22.17
CA ASN A 27 5.74 12.43 -21.36
C ASN A 27 6.45 13.78 -21.54
N ILE A 28 6.49 14.62 -20.50
CA ILE A 28 7.28 15.86 -20.52
C ILE A 28 8.75 15.47 -20.35
N HIS A 29 9.47 15.48 -21.47
CA HIS A 29 10.93 15.53 -21.50
C HIS A 29 11.41 16.83 -20.87
N SER A 30 12.14 16.76 -19.75
CA SER A 30 13.06 17.81 -19.34
C SER A 30 14.48 17.42 -19.74
N LEU A 31 15.03 18.16 -20.71
CA LEU A 31 16.43 18.12 -21.11
C LEU A 31 17.22 18.96 -20.11
N ALA A 32 18.00 18.31 -19.24
CA ALA A 32 19.05 18.97 -18.48
C ALA A 32 20.40 18.67 -19.13
N SER A 33 21.01 19.71 -19.68
CA SER A 33 22.33 19.71 -20.30
C SER A 33 23.41 19.60 -19.23
N ASN A 34 24.19 18.52 -19.27
CA ASN A 34 25.47 18.44 -18.56
C ASN A 34 26.56 19.01 -19.47
N SER A 35 27.24 20.07 -19.02
CA SER A 35 28.50 20.53 -19.62
C SER A 35 29.66 20.14 -18.72
N ASP A 36 30.58 19.40 -19.32
CA ASP A 36 31.84 18.92 -18.75
C ASP A 36 32.71 20.04 -18.20
N THR A 37 33.41 19.76 -17.10
CA THR A 37 34.66 20.44 -16.77
C THR A 37 35.66 19.40 -16.31
N SER A 38 36.57 19.04 -17.22
CA SER A 38 37.76 18.26 -16.93
C SER A 38 38.86 19.19 -16.47
N SER A 39 39.44 18.92 -15.30
CA SER A 39 40.76 19.42 -14.94
C SER A 39 41.57 18.28 -14.31
N THR A 40 42.53 17.81 -15.08
CA THR A 40 43.58 16.88 -14.67
C THR A 40 44.61 17.62 -13.85
N THR A 41 44.93 17.13 -12.65
CA THR A 41 46.24 17.32 -12.04
C THR A 41 46.67 16.04 -11.31
N SER A 42 47.86 15.58 -11.66
CA SER A 42 48.60 14.45 -11.10
C SER A 42 49.31 14.84 -9.80
N SER A 43 49.42 13.92 -8.83
CA SER A 43 50.70 13.53 -8.18
C SER A 43 50.50 12.78 -6.85
N SER A 44 51.37 11.79 -6.65
CA SER A 44 51.84 11.19 -5.39
C SER A 44 50.99 10.13 -4.68
N ASP A 45 51.34 8.89 -5.01
CA ASP A 45 51.80 7.82 -4.10
C ASP A 45 51.65 8.03 -2.58
N GLY A 46 51.13 6.99 -1.91
CA GLY A 46 50.94 6.94 -0.46
C GLY A 46 50.02 5.81 -0.03
N SER A 47 50.56 4.59 0.09
CA SER A 47 49.91 3.42 0.68
C SER A 47 49.29 3.73 2.05
N ARG A 48 48.01 3.38 2.25
CA ARG A 48 47.40 3.31 3.59
C ARG A 48 46.49 2.09 3.72
N ILE A 49 46.95 1.19 4.58
CA ILE A 49 46.28 -0.02 5.06
C ILE A 49 44.98 0.40 5.77
N ILE A 50 43.83 -0.12 5.34
CA ILE A 50 42.57 0.05 6.06
C ILE A 50 42.44 -1.14 7.02
N ALA A 51 42.74 -0.88 8.30
CA ALA A 51 42.43 -1.78 9.40
C ALA A 51 40.91 -1.82 9.63
N LEU A 52 40.33 -3.02 9.59
CA LEU A 52 38.97 -3.27 10.05
C LEU A 52 38.99 -3.40 11.57
N THR A 53 38.53 -2.36 12.28
CA THR A 53 38.21 -2.45 13.71
C THR A 53 36.70 -2.41 13.89
N SER A 54 36.24 -3.45 14.57
CA SER A 54 34.86 -3.71 14.98
C SER A 54 34.35 -2.70 16.02
N LEU A 55 33.02 -2.60 16.07
CA LEU A 55 32.14 -2.14 17.14
C LEU A 55 31.86 -0.63 17.25
N SER A 56 30.58 -0.28 17.03
CA SER A 56 29.81 0.55 17.95
C SER A 56 28.32 0.35 17.67
N ASP A 57 27.63 -0.18 18.66
CA ASP A 57 26.17 -0.20 18.77
C ASP A 57 25.59 1.18 18.44
N ARG A 58 24.57 1.22 17.58
CA ARG A 58 23.76 2.43 17.38
C ARG A 58 22.57 2.34 18.33
N GLU A 59 22.74 2.99 19.46
CA GLU A 59 21.68 3.43 20.36
C GLU A 59 20.68 4.25 19.55
N TYR A 60 19.43 3.79 19.48
CA TYR A 60 18.34 4.55 18.89
C TYR A 60 17.99 5.67 19.89
N GLU A 61 18.52 6.86 19.66
CA GLU A 61 18.03 8.05 20.36
C GLU A 61 16.58 8.31 19.94
N SER A 62 15.69 8.21 20.93
CA SER A 62 14.31 8.68 20.83
C SER A 62 14.32 10.17 21.12
N GLU A 63 14.26 10.98 20.08
CA GLU A 63 13.95 12.40 20.20
C GLU A 63 12.51 12.52 20.72
N ASP A 64 12.34 12.63 22.05
CA ASP A 64 11.12 13.17 22.66
C ASP A 64 11.10 14.67 22.31
N SER A 65 10.53 15.00 21.14
CA SER A 65 10.18 16.37 20.79
C SER A 65 9.02 16.81 21.69
N ASP A 66 9.34 17.66 22.65
CA ASP A 66 8.38 18.44 23.43
C ASP A 66 7.74 19.49 22.51
N ASP A 67 6.76 19.06 21.71
CA ASP A 67 6.05 19.91 20.77
C ASP A 67 4.91 20.65 21.49
N SER A 68 5.21 21.91 21.84
CA SER A 68 4.21 22.94 22.05
C SER A 68 3.17 22.93 20.93
N ILE A 69 1.89 23.01 21.30
CA ILE A 69 0.77 23.13 20.38
C ILE A 69 0.94 24.42 19.56
N ASP A 70 1.27 24.28 18.27
CA ASP A 70 1.15 25.34 17.28
C ASP A 70 -0.35 25.61 17.06
N LEU A 71 -0.89 26.56 17.83
CA LEU A 71 -2.27 27.03 17.79
C LEU A 71 -2.42 28.14 16.72
N GLU A 72 -1.74 28.03 15.58
CA GLU A 72 -1.68 29.12 14.59
C GLU A 72 -2.54 28.89 13.33
N ASN A 73 -3.47 27.92 13.32
CA ASN A 73 -4.26 27.68 12.10
C ASN A 73 -5.75 27.44 12.39
N TRP A 74 -6.42 28.44 12.99
CA TRP A 74 -7.87 28.41 13.29
C TRP A 74 -8.78 28.95 12.17
N ASP A 75 -8.22 29.63 11.17
CA ASP A 75 -9.04 30.44 10.26
C ASP A 75 -9.60 29.68 9.03
N ASN A 76 -9.58 28.34 9.03
CA ASN A 76 -10.05 27.52 7.89
C ASN A 76 -11.07 26.41 8.26
N TYR A 77 -11.66 26.44 9.47
CA TYR A 77 -12.40 25.31 10.05
C TYR A 77 -13.91 25.20 9.75
N GLU A 78 -14.58 26.19 9.15
CA GLU A 78 -16.05 26.14 9.07
C GLU A 78 -16.60 24.96 8.23
N ASP A 79 -15.93 24.58 7.15
CA ASP A 79 -16.34 23.43 6.32
C ASP A 79 -15.79 22.09 6.88
N ASP A 80 -14.61 22.13 7.49
CA ASP A 80 -13.94 20.95 8.06
C ASP A 80 -14.66 20.42 9.32
N ASP A 81 -15.16 21.32 10.17
CA ASP A 81 -15.96 20.96 11.35
C ASP A 81 -17.28 20.29 10.97
N SER A 82 -17.86 20.67 9.82
CA SER A 82 -19.10 20.08 9.31
C SER A 82 -18.91 18.61 8.92
N ILE A 83 -17.82 18.30 8.19
CA ILE A 83 -17.48 16.93 7.78
C ILE A 83 -17.14 16.08 9.02
N LEU A 84 -16.37 16.63 9.95
CA LEU A 84 -15.98 15.95 11.18
C LEU A 84 -17.19 15.54 12.01
N ASN A 85 -18.15 16.47 12.18
CA ASN A 85 -19.41 16.20 12.86
C ASN A 85 -20.26 15.17 12.08
N GLU A 86 -20.29 15.22 10.74
CA GLU A 86 -20.98 14.21 9.93
C GLU A 86 -20.42 12.79 10.16
N ILE A 87 -19.08 12.65 10.22
CA ILE A 87 -18.41 11.38 10.53
C ILE A 87 -18.81 10.93 11.93
N TYR A 88 -18.73 11.82 12.92
CA TYR A 88 -19.11 11.52 14.30
C TYR A 88 -20.54 11.02 14.43
N GLN A 89 -21.53 11.73 13.86
CA GLN A 89 -22.94 11.34 13.95
C GLN A 89 -23.19 9.94 13.38
N LYS A 90 -22.43 9.52 12.37
CA LYS A 90 -22.57 8.20 11.75
C LYS A 90 -21.80 7.11 12.49
N ASP A 91 -20.67 7.46 13.11
CA ASP A 91 -19.80 6.51 13.81
C ASP A 91 -20.06 6.44 15.32
N MET A 92 -20.92 7.30 15.88
CA MET A 92 -21.20 7.40 17.32
C MET A 92 -21.51 6.04 17.96
N ASN A 93 -22.36 5.23 17.32
CA ASN A 93 -22.68 3.88 17.81
C ASN A 93 -21.45 2.97 17.86
N HIS A 94 -20.55 3.08 16.88
CA HIS A 94 -19.29 2.34 16.88
C HIS A 94 -18.38 2.87 17.99
N LEU A 95 -18.23 4.19 18.11
CA LEU A 95 -17.41 4.85 19.13
C LEU A 95 -17.82 4.43 20.55
N ASP A 96 -19.11 4.48 20.85
CA ASP A 96 -19.68 4.21 22.19
C ASP A 96 -19.84 2.71 22.50
N SER A 97 -19.80 1.86 21.49
CA SER A 97 -19.90 0.40 21.70
C SER A 97 -18.67 -0.16 22.39
N ASP A 98 -18.91 -1.11 23.31
CA ASP A 98 -17.85 -1.91 23.92
C ASP A 98 -17.04 -2.63 22.83
N LYS A 99 -15.70 -2.58 22.97
CA LYS A 99 -14.83 -3.31 22.05
C LYS A 99 -14.63 -4.73 22.53
N ASN A 100 -14.61 -5.64 21.57
CA ASN A 100 -14.58 -7.07 21.82
C ASN A 100 -13.17 -7.62 21.61
N ASP A 101 -12.71 -8.44 22.56
CA ASP A 101 -11.40 -9.08 22.49
C ASP A 101 -11.24 -9.91 21.20
N GLY A 102 -10.05 -9.89 20.61
CA GLY A 102 -9.69 -10.62 19.40
C GLY A 102 -10.26 -10.05 18.09
N GLN A 103 -11.13 -9.03 18.15
CA GLN A 103 -11.71 -8.40 16.96
C GLN A 103 -10.73 -7.47 16.24
N TYR A 104 -11.04 -7.21 14.96
CA TYR A 104 -10.25 -6.31 14.11
C TYR A 104 -10.88 -4.92 14.04
N TYR A 105 -10.04 -3.91 14.14
CA TYR A 105 -10.43 -2.51 14.10
C TYR A 105 -9.52 -1.73 13.15
N VAL A 106 -10.10 -0.74 12.46
CA VAL A 106 -9.35 0.21 11.63
C VAL A 106 -9.23 1.50 12.42
N GLY A 107 -8.02 1.92 12.76
CA GLY A 107 -7.87 3.04 13.68
C GLY A 107 -6.43 3.40 14.01
N ILE A 108 -6.28 4.06 15.15
CA ILE A 108 -4.99 4.54 15.67
C ILE A 108 -4.63 3.85 16.99
N TYR A 109 -3.32 3.80 17.24
CA TYR A 109 -2.73 3.24 18.46
C TYR A 109 -1.60 4.11 18.97
N LYS A 110 -1.26 3.94 20.25
CA LYS A 110 -0.08 4.56 20.86
C LYS A 110 0.96 3.49 21.18
N HIS A 111 2.19 3.67 20.70
CA HIS A 111 3.32 2.84 21.12
C HIS A 111 3.79 3.27 22.52
N ILE A 112 4.03 2.30 23.40
CA ILE A 112 4.58 2.51 24.74
C ILE A 112 6.02 1.98 24.74
N PRO A 113 7.04 2.85 24.54
CA PRO A 113 8.43 2.42 24.33
C PRO A 113 8.96 1.52 25.45
N LYS A 114 8.65 1.84 26.70
CA LYS A 114 9.11 1.08 27.88
C LYS A 114 8.70 -0.39 27.88
N SER A 115 7.58 -0.71 27.24
CA SER A 115 7.02 -2.08 27.25
C SER A 115 7.00 -2.73 25.87
N GLY A 116 7.29 -1.97 24.80
CA GLY A 116 7.13 -2.40 23.41
C GLY A 116 5.68 -2.64 22.98
N ASN A 117 4.70 -2.41 23.87
CA ASN A 117 3.29 -2.65 23.57
C ASN A 117 2.66 -1.49 22.80
N PHE A 118 1.61 -1.82 22.06
CA PHE A 118 0.73 -0.85 21.41
C PHE A 118 -0.60 -0.81 22.15
N LEU A 119 -1.03 0.39 22.53
CA LEU A 119 -2.32 0.63 23.16
C LEU A 119 -3.34 1.04 22.11
N TYR A 120 -4.52 0.43 22.16
CA TYR A 120 -5.67 0.89 21.39
C TYR A 120 -6.02 2.32 21.80
N VAL A 121 -6.26 3.19 20.81
CA VAL A 121 -6.60 4.60 21.07
C VAL A 121 -7.99 4.94 20.55
N ASN A 122 -8.23 4.72 19.26
CA ASN A 122 -9.55 4.97 18.65
C ASN A 122 -9.69 4.14 17.38
N SER A 123 -10.91 3.87 16.93
CA SER A 123 -11.20 3.23 15.64
C SER A 123 -12.46 3.75 15.00
N ILE A 124 -12.57 3.56 13.69
CA ILE A 124 -13.71 3.95 12.88
C ILE A 124 -14.36 2.71 12.25
N THR A 125 -15.65 2.80 11.93
CA THR A 125 -16.34 1.80 11.12
C THR A 125 -15.69 1.66 9.73
N GLY A 126 -15.52 0.42 9.26
CA GLY A 126 -14.86 0.14 7.98
C GLY A 126 -15.55 0.78 6.76
N SER A 127 -16.87 0.93 6.77
CA SER A 127 -17.61 1.60 5.69
C SER A 127 -17.29 3.09 5.61
N LEU A 128 -17.12 3.77 6.75
CA LEU A 128 -16.76 5.19 6.81
C LEU A 128 -15.30 5.39 6.44
N PHE A 129 -14.40 4.49 6.87
CA PHE A 129 -12.99 4.52 6.46
C PHE A 129 -12.81 4.51 4.93
N THR A 130 -13.63 3.75 4.20
CA THR A 130 -13.57 3.73 2.72
C THR A 130 -14.31 4.88 2.05
N LYS A 131 -15.15 5.61 2.78
CA LYS A 131 -16.01 6.67 2.23
C LYS A 131 -15.31 8.03 2.26
N TYR A 132 -14.59 8.32 3.33
CA TYR A 132 -13.91 9.61 3.54
C TYR A 132 -12.42 9.50 3.22
N ASP A 133 -11.79 10.64 2.96
CA ASP A 133 -10.35 10.68 2.74
C ASP A 133 -9.59 10.31 4.01
N SER A 134 -8.44 9.67 3.85
CA SER A 134 -7.64 9.14 4.95
C SER A 134 -7.18 10.23 5.93
N ASP A 135 -6.92 11.44 5.44
CA ASP A 135 -6.54 12.57 6.29
C ASP A 135 -7.71 13.04 7.16
N LYS A 136 -8.92 13.09 6.60
CA LYS A 136 -10.15 13.45 7.33
C LYS A 136 -10.54 12.38 8.35
N VAL A 137 -10.35 11.10 8.02
CA VAL A 137 -10.55 10.02 8.99
C VAL A 137 -9.51 10.09 10.10
N LEU A 138 -8.26 10.42 9.77
CA LEU A 138 -7.20 10.55 10.77
C LEU A 138 -7.44 11.73 11.71
N GLU A 139 -7.91 12.85 11.17
CA GLU A 139 -8.39 14.02 11.92
C GLU A 139 -9.53 13.65 12.87
N TYR A 140 -10.58 12.98 12.36
CA TYR A 140 -11.66 12.40 13.18
C TYR A 140 -11.15 11.56 14.34
N LEU A 141 -10.30 10.58 14.04
CA LEU A 141 -9.78 9.67 15.06
C LEU A 141 -8.99 10.41 16.14
N ARG A 142 -8.31 11.51 15.80
CA ARG A 142 -7.56 12.36 16.75
C ARG A 142 -8.48 13.27 17.56
N CYS A 143 -9.42 13.97 16.93
CA CYS A 143 -10.33 14.91 17.59
C CYS A 143 -11.21 14.22 18.63
N TYR A 144 -11.63 12.98 18.37
CA TYR A 144 -12.42 12.18 19.30
C TYR A 144 -11.57 11.16 20.08
N SER A 145 -10.26 11.35 20.12
CA SER A 145 -9.37 10.55 20.97
C SER A 145 -9.24 11.14 22.37
N ILE A 146 -9.07 10.27 23.36
CA ILE A 146 -8.65 10.66 24.72
C ILE A 146 -7.16 11.04 24.74
N MET A 147 -6.36 10.61 23.75
CA MET A 147 -4.92 10.88 23.70
C MET A 147 -4.59 12.00 22.71
N LEU A 148 -3.98 13.09 23.19
CA LEU A 148 -3.46 14.19 22.36
C LEU A 148 -2.27 13.80 21.46
N SER A 149 -1.84 12.54 21.48
CA SER A 149 -0.66 12.11 20.73
C SER A 149 -0.90 12.11 19.22
N ARG A 150 0.02 12.71 18.47
CA ARG A 150 0.03 12.65 17.00
C ARG A 150 0.31 11.23 16.52
N CYS A 151 -0.73 10.42 16.37
CA CYS A 151 -0.66 9.17 15.64
C CYS A 151 -0.67 9.50 14.14
N SER A 152 0.38 9.14 13.40
CA SER A 152 0.52 9.57 12.00
C SER A 152 -0.23 8.71 10.99
N LYS A 153 -0.69 7.51 11.37
CA LYS A 153 -1.20 6.52 10.42
C LYS A 153 -2.38 5.74 10.97
N ILE A 154 -3.38 5.56 10.13
CA ILE A 154 -4.48 4.62 10.34
C ILE A 154 -3.98 3.22 10.00
N GLU A 155 -4.20 2.26 10.88
CA GLU A 155 -3.74 0.89 10.74
C GLU A 155 -4.88 -0.10 11.05
N ILE A 156 -4.80 -1.30 10.47
CA ILE A 156 -5.64 -2.44 10.81
C ILE A 156 -5.01 -3.13 12.01
N MET A 157 -5.78 -3.21 13.08
CA MET A 157 -5.33 -3.65 14.40
C MET A 157 -6.19 -4.82 14.86
N GLN A 158 -5.59 -5.80 15.53
CA GLN A 158 -6.33 -6.80 16.29
C GLN A 158 -6.29 -6.42 17.77
N LEU A 159 -7.46 -6.28 18.39
CA LEU A 159 -7.57 -5.95 19.81
C LEU A 159 -7.24 -7.16 20.68
N TYR A 160 -6.54 -6.90 21.78
CA TYR A 160 -6.24 -7.85 22.84
C TYR A 160 -6.46 -7.17 24.20
N ILE A 161 -7.47 -7.63 24.95
CA ILE A 161 -7.85 -7.04 26.24
C ILE A 161 -7.20 -7.85 27.37
N ARG A 162 -6.42 -7.18 28.23
CA ARG A 162 -5.77 -7.81 29.38
C ARG A 162 -5.88 -6.92 30.61
N LYS A 163 -6.52 -7.44 31.67
CA LYS A 163 -6.74 -6.70 32.92
C LYS A 163 -7.37 -5.31 32.66
N ASP A 164 -8.41 -5.28 31.83
CA ASP A 164 -9.14 -4.08 31.41
C ASP A 164 -8.31 -3.05 30.61
N VAL A 165 -7.09 -3.43 30.20
CA VAL A 165 -6.25 -2.62 29.30
C VAL A 165 -6.37 -3.14 27.87
N TYR A 166 -6.58 -2.22 26.93
CA TYR A 166 -6.83 -2.49 25.53
C TYR A 166 -5.52 -2.41 24.73
N TYR A 167 -4.90 -3.55 24.46
CA TYR A 167 -3.69 -3.64 23.63
C TYR A 167 -4.03 -3.99 22.19
N VAL A 168 -3.12 -3.69 21.26
CA VAL A 168 -3.30 -4.05 19.85
C VAL A 168 -2.08 -4.70 19.22
N VAL A 169 -2.35 -5.58 18.25
CA VAL A 169 -1.35 -6.07 17.31
C VAL A 169 -1.60 -5.43 15.95
N VAL A 170 -0.62 -4.69 15.43
CA VAL A 170 -0.72 -4.05 14.11
C VAL A 170 -0.61 -5.10 13.00
N LYS A 171 -1.69 -5.30 12.25
CA LYS A 171 -1.79 -6.32 11.20
C LYS A 171 -1.47 -5.80 9.81
N THR A 172 -1.60 -4.49 9.59
CA THR A 172 -1.31 -3.89 8.28
C THR A 172 0.11 -4.17 7.80
N TYR A 173 1.08 -4.25 8.71
CA TYR A 173 2.45 -4.60 8.38
C TYR A 173 2.51 -5.94 7.63
N TRP A 174 1.87 -6.97 8.17
CA TRP A 174 1.79 -8.30 7.57
C TRP A 174 1.03 -8.28 6.24
N ILE A 175 -0.08 -7.55 6.17
CA ILE A 175 -0.86 -7.40 4.93
C ILE A 175 0.00 -6.74 3.83
N ARG A 176 0.74 -5.67 4.16
CA ARG A 176 1.66 -5.00 3.22
C ARG A 176 2.75 -5.94 2.71
N LEU A 177 3.30 -6.82 3.55
CA LEU A 177 4.28 -7.82 3.14
C LEU A 177 3.70 -8.81 2.13
N ILE A 178 2.49 -9.31 2.38
CA ILE A 178 1.78 -10.22 1.48
C ILE A 178 1.50 -9.53 0.14
N GLN A 179 0.91 -8.34 0.19
CA GLN A 179 0.61 -7.54 -0.99
C GLN A 179 1.86 -7.24 -1.82
N ARG A 180 2.99 -6.92 -1.19
CA ARG A 180 4.27 -6.68 -1.88
C ARG A 180 4.72 -7.90 -2.67
N HIS A 181 4.64 -9.09 -2.07
CA HIS A 181 4.98 -10.33 -2.75
C HIS A 181 4.03 -10.64 -3.89
N TRP A 182 2.73 -10.40 -3.69
CA TRP A 182 1.71 -10.59 -4.72
C TRP A 182 1.98 -9.67 -5.91
N ARG A 183 2.23 -8.38 -5.68
CA ARG A 183 2.59 -7.43 -6.74
C ARG A 183 3.84 -7.87 -7.49
N LYS A 184 4.90 -8.28 -6.78
CA LYS A 184 6.15 -8.78 -7.41
C LYS A 184 5.90 -10.00 -8.29
N GLN A 185 5.08 -10.95 -7.83
CA GLN A 185 4.79 -12.16 -8.59
C GLN A 185 3.86 -11.90 -9.78
N TYR A 186 2.87 -11.02 -9.58
CA TYR A 186 1.98 -10.57 -10.64
C TYR A 186 2.75 -9.84 -11.74
N GLN A 187 3.71 -8.97 -11.39
CA GLN A 187 4.54 -8.29 -12.39
C GLN A 187 5.33 -9.29 -13.26
N LYS A 188 5.94 -10.32 -12.65
CA LYS A 188 6.62 -11.38 -13.41
C LYS A 188 5.68 -12.14 -14.35
N TYR A 189 4.42 -12.29 -13.96
CA TYR A 189 3.40 -12.88 -14.82
C TYR A 189 3.10 -11.95 -16.00
N VAL A 190 2.85 -10.66 -15.74
CA VAL A 190 2.59 -9.64 -16.77
C VAL A 190 3.74 -9.56 -17.77
N ASP A 191 4.98 -9.42 -17.30
CA ASP A 191 6.19 -9.36 -18.14
C ASP A 191 6.32 -10.59 -19.04
N ARG A 192 5.94 -11.77 -18.52
CA ARG A 192 5.95 -13.02 -19.28
C ARG A 192 4.88 -13.04 -20.37
N GLN A 193 3.69 -12.52 -20.10
CA GLN A 193 2.65 -12.39 -21.12
C GLN A 193 3.12 -11.45 -22.23
N HIS A 194 3.72 -10.31 -21.88
CA HIS A 194 4.31 -9.41 -22.87
C HIS A 194 5.39 -10.11 -23.71
N LYS A 195 6.29 -10.88 -23.07
CA LYS A 195 7.30 -11.68 -23.80
C LYS A 195 6.68 -12.70 -24.74
N LYS A 196 5.59 -13.37 -24.35
CA LYS A 196 4.86 -14.32 -25.22
C LYS A 196 4.26 -13.66 -26.46
N MET A 197 3.91 -12.37 -26.39
CA MET A 197 3.37 -11.59 -27.50
C MET A 197 4.45 -11.07 -28.46
N LEU A 198 5.75 -11.21 -28.13
CA LEU A 198 6.82 -10.79 -29.04
C LEU A 198 6.82 -11.65 -30.32
N PRO A 199 7.02 -11.04 -31.51
CA PRO A 199 6.97 -11.77 -32.78
C PRO A 199 7.90 -12.99 -32.84
N GLN A 200 9.09 -12.89 -32.24
CA GLN A 200 10.06 -13.98 -32.16
C GLN A 200 9.49 -15.20 -31.40
N ASN A 201 8.78 -14.96 -30.29
CA ASN A 201 8.21 -16.01 -29.46
C ASN A 201 6.91 -16.58 -30.05
N MET A 202 6.16 -15.76 -30.78
CA MET A 202 5.01 -16.22 -31.57
C MET A 202 5.46 -17.15 -32.69
N ARG A 203 6.47 -16.76 -33.47
CA ARG A 203 7.07 -17.60 -34.51
C ARG A 203 7.66 -18.89 -33.93
N TYR A 204 8.34 -18.83 -32.79
CA TYR A 204 8.85 -20.02 -32.12
C TYR A 204 7.71 -20.99 -31.75
N ARG A 205 6.58 -20.45 -31.24
CA ARG A 205 5.40 -21.25 -30.92
C ARG A 205 4.78 -21.89 -32.17
N GLU A 206 4.75 -21.19 -33.29
CA GLU A 206 4.26 -21.71 -34.57
C GLU A 206 5.10 -22.89 -35.08
N ILE A 207 6.43 -22.77 -35.01
CA ILE A 207 7.35 -23.81 -35.51
C ILE A 207 7.39 -25.03 -34.58
N HIS A 208 7.39 -24.81 -33.26
CA HIS A 208 7.64 -25.86 -32.27
C HIS A 208 6.40 -26.32 -31.49
N GLY A 209 5.23 -25.71 -31.72
CA GLY A 209 3.96 -26.00 -31.03
C GLY A 209 3.92 -25.56 -29.56
N LYS A 210 4.97 -24.93 -29.03
CA LYS A 210 5.08 -24.49 -27.63
C LYS A 210 5.95 -23.24 -27.51
N TYR A 211 5.73 -22.46 -26.45
CA TYR A 211 6.63 -21.36 -26.12
C TYR A 211 8.03 -21.86 -25.69
N PRO A 212 9.07 -21.02 -25.80
CA PRO A 212 10.39 -21.32 -25.25
C PRO A 212 10.31 -21.75 -23.78
N LYS A 213 11.24 -22.62 -23.34
CA LYS A 213 11.22 -23.23 -21.99
C LYS A 213 11.06 -22.20 -20.87
N GLU A 214 11.70 -21.05 -21.00
CA GLU A 214 11.65 -19.94 -20.04
C GLU A 214 10.24 -19.34 -19.86
N LEU A 215 9.41 -19.40 -20.90
CA LEU A 215 8.05 -18.86 -20.94
C LEU A 215 6.97 -19.92 -20.70
N ASN A 216 7.35 -21.21 -20.65
CA ASN A 216 6.42 -22.34 -20.57
C ASN A 216 6.07 -22.80 -19.14
N TYR A 217 6.60 -22.13 -18.13
CA TYR A 217 6.25 -22.35 -16.71
C TYR A 217 5.20 -21.33 -16.24
N LEU A 218 4.34 -21.71 -15.29
CA LEU A 218 3.43 -20.79 -14.60
C LEU A 218 3.86 -20.63 -13.14
N PRO A 219 4.24 -19.42 -12.69
CA PRO A 219 4.56 -19.21 -11.29
C PRO A 219 3.37 -19.56 -10.40
N LYS A 220 3.56 -20.48 -9.46
CA LYS A 220 2.55 -20.82 -8.45
C LYS A 220 2.50 -19.70 -7.40
N ILE A 221 1.31 -19.47 -6.85
CA ILE A 221 1.09 -18.56 -5.70
C ILE A 221 1.41 -19.31 -4.39
N GLN A 222 1.36 -20.65 -4.41
CA GLN A 222 1.68 -21.49 -3.26
C GLN A 222 3.16 -21.35 -2.86
N GLY A 223 3.41 -21.21 -1.56
CA GLY A 223 4.76 -21.07 -1.01
C GLY A 223 5.34 -19.66 -1.11
N LEU A 224 4.58 -18.67 -1.58
CA LEU A 224 5.08 -17.31 -1.74
C LEU A 224 5.54 -16.66 -0.41
N LEU A 225 5.00 -17.12 0.71
CA LEU A 225 5.36 -16.65 2.06
C LEU A 225 6.19 -17.68 2.85
N SER A 226 6.61 -18.80 2.24
CA SER A 226 7.29 -19.88 2.97
C SER A 226 8.59 -19.45 3.64
N HIS A 227 9.24 -18.41 3.09
CA HIS A 227 10.49 -17.85 3.61
C HIS A 227 10.30 -17.18 4.98
N TYR A 228 9.11 -16.67 5.29
CA TYR A 228 8.81 -16.06 6.59
C TYR A 228 8.59 -17.08 7.71
N LYS A 229 8.49 -18.38 7.39
CA LYS A 229 8.31 -19.44 8.37
C LYS A 229 9.62 -19.85 9.05
N GLN A 230 10.78 -19.49 8.48
CA GLN A 230 12.08 -20.03 8.90
C GLN A 230 12.77 -19.26 10.04
N GLU A 231 12.21 -18.13 10.50
CA GLU A 231 12.84 -17.31 11.54
C GLU A 231 12.27 -17.51 12.95
N SER A 232 11.42 -18.51 13.19
CA SER A 232 11.00 -18.88 14.56
C SER A 232 11.97 -19.88 15.21
N LEU A 233 13.25 -19.54 15.26
CA LEU A 233 14.22 -20.20 16.13
C LEU A 233 14.56 -19.21 17.26
N ILE A 234 13.88 -19.46 18.40
CA ILE A 234 14.25 -19.18 19.80
C ILE A 234 15.20 -18.01 20.04
#